data_AF-A0A290S8P9-F1
#
_entry.id   AF-A0A290S8P9-F1
#
_cell.length_a   1.000
_cell.length_b   1.000
_cell.length_c   1.000
_cell.angle_alpha   90.00
_cell.angle_beta   90.00
_cell.angle_gamma   90.00
#
_symmetry.space_group_name_H-M   'P 1'
#
loop_
_entity.id
_entity.type
_entity.pdbx_description
1 polymer ?
#
loop_
_entity_poly.entity_id
_entity_poly.type
_entity_poly.pdbx_seq_one_letter_code
_entity_poly.pdbx_strand_id
1 'polypeptide(L)'
;MIKNILKSALNNFQAFLVTWVVIIIVNQLFIFGACFAPYCLLAALPHTFVIAVLLNYFLNAEESNKQLNSSKIDSNSDFKYTQADNHIEDNEFEETEIPFCPKCGSKMALRTAKNGAHAGNKFWGCSKYPKCKGLLNI
;
A
#
# COMPACT_ATOMS: atom_id res chain seq x y z
N MET A 1 -18.43 11.07 5.07
CA MET A 1 -17.77 10.68 3.81
C MET A 1 -16.67 11.67 3.41
N ILE A 2 -16.95 12.98 3.39
CA ILE A 2 -15.98 14.06 3.05
C ILE A 2 -14.74 14.12 3.95
N LYS A 3 -14.88 13.80 5.26
CA LYS A 3 -13.75 13.82 6.21
C LYS A 3 -12.62 12.83 5.88
N ASN A 4 -12.95 11.67 5.31
CA ASN A 4 -11.95 10.66 4.94
C ASN A 4 -11.19 11.09 3.67
N ILE A 5 -11.89 11.77 2.76
CA ILE A 5 -11.35 12.34 1.52
C ILE A 5 -10.38 13.49 1.84
N LEU A 6 -10.77 14.39 2.74
CA LEU A 6 -9.93 15.52 3.17
C LEU A 6 -8.66 15.06 3.91
N LYS A 7 -8.78 14.00 4.72
CA LYS A 7 -7.65 13.41 5.46
C LYS A 7 -6.62 12.77 4.52
N SER A 8 -7.07 12.13 3.45
CA SER A 8 -6.19 11.54 2.43
C SER A 8 -5.49 12.61 1.58
N ALA A 9 -6.21 13.69 1.25
CA ALA A 9 -5.67 14.84 0.53
C ALA A 9 -4.61 15.62 1.34
N LEU A 10 -4.74 15.68 2.68
CA LEU A 10 -3.80 16.36 3.56
C LEU A 10 -2.50 15.56 3.80
N ASN A 11 -2.58 14.23 3.91
CA ASN A 11 -1.41 13.39 4.19
C ASN A 11 -0.44 13.29 3.00
N ASN A 12 -0.95 13.38 1.77
CA ASN A 12 -0.16 13.37 0.53
C ASN A 12 -0.14 14.75 -0.16
N PHE A 13 -0.44 15.80 0.59
CA PHE A 13 -0.56 17.16 0.08
C PHE A 13 0.72 17.67 -0.58
N GLN A 14 1.88 17.25 -0.07
CA GLN A 14 3.18 17.65 -0.63
C GLN A 14 3.40 17.12 -2.05
N ALA A 15 3.10 15.84 -2.32
CA ALA A 15 3.18 15.27 -3.66
C ALA A 15 2.13 15.87 -4.59
N PHE A 16 0.92 16.09 -4.06
CA PHE A 16 -0.16 16.77 -4.78
C PHE A 16 0.24 18.19 -5.21
N LEU A 17 0.84 18.97 -4.32
CA LEU A 17 1.29 20.33 -4.64
C LEU A 17 2.43 20.35 -5.66
N VAL A 18 3.39 19.43 -5.58
CA VAL A 18 4.50 19.37 -6.54
C VAL A 18 3.98 19.04 -7.94
N THR A 19 3.14 18.03 -8.06
CA THR A 19 2.53 17.66 -9.36
C THR A 19 1.66 18.80 -9.91
N TRP A 20 0.91 19.48 -9.05
CA TRP A 20 0.05 20.60 -9.43
C TRP A 20 0.84 21.83 -9.92
N VAL A 21 1.94 22.17 -9.23
CA VAL A 21 2.85 23.25 -9.64
C VAL A 21 3.54 22.93 -10.97
N VAL A 22 3.97 21.69 -11.19
CA VAL A 22 4.58 21.27 -12.47
C VAL A 22 3.58 21.38 -13.62
N ILE A 23 2.35 20.90 -13.43
CA ILE A 23 1.29 20.99 -14.43
C ILE A 23 0.96 22.45 -14.77
N ILE A 24 0.90 23.31 -13.76
CA ILE A 24 0.72 24.75 -13.96
C ILE A 24 1.88 25.34 -14.77
N ILE A 25 3.13 25.05 -14.40
CA ILE A 25 4.32 25.57 -15.10
C ILE A 25 4.31 25.14 -16.57
N VAL A 26 4.01 23.87 -16.85
CA VAL A 26 3.93 23.33 -18.21
C VAL A 26 2.77 23.98 -18.99
N ASN A 27 1.61 24.17 -18.36
CA ASN A 27 0.45 24.82 -18.96
C ASN A 27 0.71 26.30 -19.30
N GLN A 28 1.37 27.04 -18.39
CA GLN A 28 1.70 28.45 -18.62
C GLN A 28 2.75 28.60 -19.73
N LEU A 29 3.66 27.64 -19.89
CA LEU A 29 4.67 27.62 -20.96
C LEU A 29 4.07 27.27 -22.33
N PHE A 30 3.22 26.24 -22.41
CA PHE A 30 2.75 25.69 -23.69
C PHE A 30 1.47 26.35 -24.23
N ILE A 31 0.53 26.78 -23.39
CA ILE A 31 -0.78 27.27 -23.84
C ILE A 31 -0.85 28.80 -23.88
N PHE A 32 -0.18 29.48 -22.96
CA PHE A 32 -0.28 30.94 -22.80
C PHE A 32 1.00 31.72 -23.14
N GLY A 33 1.99 31.06 -23.75
CA GLY A 33 3.25 31.71 -24.14
C GLY A 33 3.96 32.39 -22.96
N ALA A 34 3.98 31.76 -21.78
CA ALA A 34 4.55 32.26 -20.53
C ALA A 34 3.75 33.39 -19.82
N CYS A 35 2.41 33.42 -19.93
CA CYS A 35 1.60 34.34 -19.15
C CYS A 35 1.42 33.85 -17.69
N PHE A 36 2.27 34.28 -16.76
CA PHE A 36 2.18 33.92 -15.33
C PHE A 36 1.27 34.84 -14.50
N ALA A 37 0.33 35.52 -15.15
CA ALA A 37 -0.56 36.45 -14.47
C ALA A 37 -1.62 35.71 -13.64
N PRO A 38 -2.02 36.25 -12.47
CA PRO A 38 -2.87 35.56 -11.50
C PRO A 38 -4.27 35.19 -12.04
N TYR A 39 -4.76 35.88 -13.07
CA TYR A 39 -6.05 35.59 -13.69
C TYR A 39 -6.05 34.29 -14.52
N CYS A 40 -4.94 33.90 -15.14
CA CYS A 40 -4.83 32.64 -15.88
C CYS A 40 -4.85 31.43 -14.93
N LEU A 41 -4.22 31.58 -13.76
CA LEU A 41 -4.22 30.59 -12.70
C LEU A 41 -5.63 30.42 -12.13
N LEU A 42 -6.30 31.52 -11.78
CA LEU A 42 -7.65 31.52 -11.21
C LEU A 42 -8.69 30.86 -12.11
N ALA A 43 -8.59 31.06 -13.43
CA ALA A 43 -9.50 30.44 -14.40
C ALA A 43 -9.31 28.91 -14.48
N ALA A 44 -8.10 28.42 -14.19
CA ALA A 44 -7.79 27.00 -14.27
C ALA A 44 -8.15 26.21 -13.00
N LEU A 45 -8.18 26.86 -11.83
CA LEU A 45 -8.41 26.20 -10.53
C LEU A 45 -9.67 25.33 -10.47
N PRO A 46 -10.86 25.76 -10.95
CA PRO A 46 -12.08 25.01 -10.71
C PRO A 46 -12.12 23.71 -11.51
N HIS A 47 -11.71 23.76 -12.79
CA HIS A 47 -11.77 22.59 -13.65
C HIS A 47 -10.61 21.63 -13.40
N THR A 48 -9.40 22.15 -13.15
CA THR A 48 -8.24 21.31 -12.81
C THR A 48 -8.42 20.60 -11.47
N PHE A 49 -9.06 21.23 -10.48
CA PHE A 49 -9.39 20.60 -9.20
C PHE A 49 -10.42 19.48 -9.36
N VAL A 50 -11.49 19.71 -10.13
CA VAL A 50 -12.52 18.68 -10.39
C VAL A 50 -11.94 17.52 -11.19
N ILE A 51 -11.12 17.78 -12.22
CA ILE A 51 -10.45 16.74 -13.01
C ILE A 51 -9.49 15.93 -12.14
N ALA A 52 -8.69 16.58 -11.29
CA ALA A 52 -7.78 15.88 -10.38
C ALA A 52 -8.53 15.00 -9.38
N VAL A 53 -9.65 15.48 -8.82
CA VAL A 53 -10.49 14.68 -7.91
C VAL A 53 -11.12 13.50 -8.64
N LEU A 54 -11.61 13.68 -9.86
CA LEU A 54 -12.21 12.61 -10.66
C LEU A 54 -11.17 11.57 -11.08
N LEU A 55 -10.02 11.98 -11.61
CA LEU A 55 -8.93 11.09 -11.96
C LEU A 55 -8.43 10.34 -10.72
N ASN A 56 -8.27 11.01 -9.59
CA ASN A 56 -7.88 10.36 -8.35
C ASN A 56 -8.96 9.39 -7.84
N TYR A 57 -10.25 9.70 -8.01
CA TYR A 57 -11.35 8.80 -7.66
C TYR A 57 -11.40 7.56 -8.57
N PHE A 58 -11.21 7.73 -9.88
CA PHE A 58 -11.23 6.65 -10.86
C PHE A 58 -9.95 5.80 -10.82
N LEU A 59 -8.78 6.40 -10.64
CA LEU A 59 -7.52 5.67 -10.49
C LEU A 59 -7.40 4.99 -9.12
N ASN A 60 -7.99 5.55 -8.06
CA ASN A 60 -8.09 4.86 -6.77
C ASN A 60 -9.11 3.72 -6.75
N ALA A 61 -10.07 3.70 -7.68
CA ALA A 61 -10.90 2.50 -7.89
C ALA A 61 -10.05 1.34 -8.44
N GLU A 62 -8.96 1.64 -9.16
CA GLU A 62 -7.95 0.68 -9.61
C GLU A 62 -6.88 0.37 -8.55
N GLU A 63 -6.63 1.29 -7.61
CA GLU A 63 -5.65 1.14 -6.52
C GLU A 63 -6.07 0.11 -5.45
N SER A 64 -7.33 -0.33 -5.41
CA SER A 64 -7.72 -1.53 -4.64
C SER A 64 -7.06 -2.82 -5.13
N ASN A 65 -6.53 -2.88 -6.36
CA ASN A 65 -5.77 -4.02 -6.88
C ASN A 65 -4.24 -3.78 -6.93
N LYS A 66 -3.76 -2.54 -6.83
CA LYS A 66 -2.33 -2.21 -6.96
C LYS A 66 -1.63 -1.91 -5.62
N GLN A 67 -2.37 -1.65 -4.55
CA GLN A 67 -1.80 -1.50 -3.20
C GLN A 67 -1.34 -2.83 -2.57
N LEU A 68 -1.42 -3.94 -3.30
CA LEU A 68 -0.81 -5.21 -2.91
C LEU A 68 0.71 -5.27 -3.20
N ASN A 69 1.28 -4.41 -4.06
CA ASN A 69 2.64 -4.60 -4.59
C ASN A 69 3.61 -3.39 -4.50
N SER A 70 3.31 -2.29 -3.78
CA SER A 70 4.21 -1.11 -3.81
C SER A 70 4.26 -0.27 -2.53
N SER A 71 4.20 -0.91 -1.36
CA SER A 71 4.50 -0.22 -0.09
C SER A 71 5.27 -1.15 0.85
N LYS A 72 6.52 -1.43 0.50
CA LYS A 72 7.48 -2.11 1.38
C LYS A 72 8.92 -1.69 1.08
N ILE A 73 9.18 -0.40 0.96
CA ILE A 73 10.47 0.24 1.19
C ILE A 73 10.06 1.64 1.71
N ASP A 74 10.12 1.95 3.01
CA ASP A 74 11.35 2.25 3.74
C ASP A 74 11.21 2.05 5.26
N SER A 75 12.28 1.48 5.84
CA SER A 75 12.88 1.85 7.13
C SER A 75 12.15 1.53 8.43
N ASN A 76 12.36 0.28 8.84
CA ASN A 76 12.75 -0.11 10.19
C ASN A 76 13.78 0.88 10.81
N SER A 77 13.41 1.55 11.90
CA SER A 77 14.37 2.00 12.92
C SER A 77 13.84 1.62 14.30
N ASP A 78 14.65 0.81 14.98
CA ASP A 78 14.68 0.55 16.42
C ASP A 78 13.70 -0.47 17.00
N PHE A 79 13.97 -1.75 16.72
CA PHE A 79 13.87 -2.77 17.78
C PHE A 79 14.97 -3.84 17.67
N LYS A 80 15.86 -3.82 18.66
CA LYS A 80 16.99 -4.73 18.90
C LYS A 80 16.58 -6.21 18.91
N TYR A 81 17.23 -7.01 18.06
CA TYR A 81 17.61 -8.38 18.41
C TYR A 81 19.09 -8.60 18.06
N THR A 82 19.85 -8.93 19.09
CA THR A 82 21.27 -9.24 19.11
C THR A 82 21.57 -10.52 18.34
N GLN A 83 22.62 -10.46 17.51
CA GLN A 83 23.25 -11.56 16.78
C GLN A 83 23.93 -12.55 17.73
N ALA A 84 23.72 -13.83 17.43
CA ALA A 84 24.62 -14.97 17.62
C ALA A 84 23.92 -16.12 16.83
N ASP A 85 24.48 -16.98 15.96
CA ASP A 85 25.81 -17.25 15.43
C ASP A 85 25.68 -18.54 14.55
N ASN A 86 26.51 -18.65 13.50
CA ASN A 86 26.91 -19.87 12.73
C ASN A 86 26.06 -20.40 11.54
N HIS A 87 26.61 -20.17 10.33
CA HIS A 87 26.83 -21.10 9.19
C HIS A 87 25.76 -22.16 8.80
N ILE A 88 25.26 -22.09 7.55
CA ILE A 88 25.23 -23.15 6.49
C ILE A 88 24.11 -22.89 5.46
N GLU A 89 24.53 -22.93 4.18
CA GLU A 89 23.79 -23.13 2.92
C GLU A 89 22.69 -22.13 2.54
N ASP A 90 23.10 -21.21 1.67
CA ASP A 90 22.43 -20.71 0.48
C ASP A 90 21.50 -21.74 -0.19
N ASN A 91 20.34 -21.93 0.44
CA ASN A 91 19.12 -22.32 -0.26
C ASN A 91 18.35 -21.04 -0.58
N GLU A 92 17.97 -20.91 -1.83
CA GLU A 92 17.10 -19.87 -2.38
C GLU A 92 15.71 -20.05 -1.73
N PHE A 93 15.55 -19.51 -0.52
CA PHE A 93 14.29 -19.54 0.20
C PHE A 93 13.35 -18.53 -0.42
N GLU A 94 12.45 -19.06 -1.26
CA GLU A 94 11.22 -18.41 -1.70
C GLU A 94 10.54 -17.81 -0.46
N GLU A 95 10.67 -16.50 -0.28
CA GLU A 95 10.10 -15.75 0.85
C GLU A 95 8.58 -15.69 0.67
N THR A 96 7.93 -16.83 0.89
CA THR A 96 6.47 -16.93 0.88
C THR A 96 5.95 -16.05 2.01
N GLU A 97 5.35 -14.91 1.64
CA GLU A 97 4.82 -13.96 2.60
C GLU A 97 3.85 -14.66 3.55
N ILE A 98 4.20 -14.70 4.84
CA ILE A 98 3.39 -15.37 5.85
C ILE A 98 2.11 -14.56 6.08
N PRO A 99 0.92 -15.10 5.80
CA PRO A 99 -0.33 -14.35 5.93
C PRO A 99 -0.69 -14.09 7.40
N PHE A 100 -1.53 -13.09 7.62
CA PHE A 100 -2.11 -12.78 8.93
C PHE A 100 -3.45 -13.49 9.14
N CYS A 101 -3.72 -13.87 10.39
CA CYS A 101 -4.95 -14.56 10.75
C CYS A 101 -6.18 -13.64 10.63
N PRO A 102 -7.23 -14.03 9.89
CA PRO A 102 -8.43 -13.19 9.70
C PRO A 102 -9.26 -13.01 10.98
N LYS A 103 -9.04 -13.82 12.02
CA LYS A 103 -9.78 -13.74 13.29
C LYS A 103 -9.14 -12.84 14.33
N CYS A 104 -7.81 -12.73 14.34
CA CYS A 104 -7.09 -12.03 15.41
C CYS A 104 -5.86 -11.22 14.96
N GLY A 105 -5.61 -11.13 13.65
CA GLY A 105 -4.51 -10.37 13.06
C GLY A 105 -3.10 -10.87 13.41
N SER A 106 -2.98 -12.05 14.05
CA SER A 106 -1.67 -12.60 14.42
C SER A 106 -1.06 -13.38 13.26
N LYS A 107 0.28 -13.44 13.19
CA LYS A 107 0.99 -14.21 12.15
C LYS A 107 0.48 -15.66 12.07
N MET A 108 0.41 -16.21 10.87
CA MET A 108 0.08 -17.63 10.67
C MET A 108 1.35 -18.47 10.57
N ALA A 109 1.20 -19.79 10.67
CA ALA A 109 2.29 -20.74 10.51
C ALA A 109 1.82 -21.84 9.56
N LEU A 110 2.70 -22.25 8.64
CA LEU A 110 2.41 -23.33 7.70
C LEU A 110 2.40 -24.64 8.48
N ARG A 111 1.30 -25.38 8.38
CA ARG A 111 1.08 -26.66 9.06
C ARG A 111 0.59 -27.68 8.05
N THR A 112 0.92 -28.94 8.27
CA THR A 112 0.42 -30.04 7.45
C THR A 112 -0.69 -30.74 8.22
N ALA A 113 -1.83 -30.99 7.56
CA ALA A 113 -2.91 -31.76 8.13
C ALA A 113 -2.46 -33.21 8.32
N LYS A 114 -2.52 -33.69 9.56
CA LYS A 114 -2.05 -35.03 9.93
C LYS A 114 -3.10 -36.11 9.65
N ASN A 115 -4.38 -35.79 9.86
CA ASN A 115 -5.48 -36.76 9.86
C ASN A 115 -6.69 -36.21 9.06
N GLY A 116 -7.55 -37.12 8.58
CA GLY A 116 -8.81 -36.79 7.90
C GLY A 116 -8.70 -36.77 6.37
N ALA A 117 -9.76 -36.31 5.70
CA ALA A 117 -9.88 -36.29 4.23
C ALA A 117 -8.83 -35.39 3.53
N HIS A 118 -8.17 -34.50 4.27
CA HIS A 118 -7.14 -33.59 3.77
C HIS A 118 -5.76 -33.90 4.36
N ALA A 119 -5.54 -35.11 4.89
CA ALA A 119 -4.23 -35.52 5.41
C ALA A 119 -3.15 -35.37 4.32
N GLY A 120 -2.03 -34.76 4.69
CA GLY A 120 -0.93 -34.43 3.77
C GLY A 120 -0.99 -33.02 3.18
N ASN A 121 -2.15 -32.36 3.18
CA ASN A 121 -2.27 -31.00 2.66
C ASN A 121 -1.69 -29.98 3.64
N LYS A 122 -1.01 -28.95 3.09
CA LYS A 122 -0.55 -27.80 3.87
C LYS A 122 -1.70 -26.82 4.09
N PHE A 123 -1.66 -26.09 5.17
CA PHE A 123 -2.58 -24.99 5.46
C PHE A 123 -1.92 -24.00 6.42
N TRP A 124 -2.37 -22.76 6.40
CA TRP A 124 -1.96 -21.76 7.36
C TRP A 124 -2.81 -21.87 8.62
N GLY A 125 -2.16 -22.12 9.77
CA GLY A 125 -2.80 -22.13 11.09
C GLY A 125 -2.38 -20.91 11.92
N CYS A 126 -3.30 -20.33 12.71
CA CYS A 126 -2.95 -19.22 13.59
C CYS A 126 -1.85 -19.60 14.61
N SER A 127 -0.85 -18.73 14.77
CA SER A 127 0.22 -18.89 15.80
C SER A 127 -0.32 -18.94 17.23
N LYS A 128 -1.47 -18.31 17.51
CA LYS A 128 -2.12 -18.28 18.83
C LYS A 128 -3.03 -19.49 19.11
N TYR A 129 -2.98 -20.55 18.31
CA TYR A 129 -3.70 -21.80 18.62
C TYR A 129 -3.21 -22.37 19.98
N PRO A 130 -4.09 -22.85 20.89
CA PRO A 130 -5.52 -23.13 20.72
C PRO A 130 -6.47 -21.95 21.00
N LYS A 131 -5.96 -20.80 21.47
CA LYS A 131 -6.77 -19.62 21.82
C LYS A 131 -7.47 -19.02 20.60
N CYS A 132 -6.82 -19.08 19.42
CA CYS A 132 -7.42 -18.68 18.15
C CYS A 132 -7.44 -19.87 17.18
N LYS A 133 -8.64 -20.25 16.71
CA LYS A 133 -8.87 -21.30 15.72
C LYS A 133 -9.00 -20.72 14.29
N GLY A 134 -8.13 -19.77 13.95
CA GLY A 134 -8.05 -19.22 12.60
C GLY A 134 -7.27 -20.16 11.68
N LEU A 135 -7.81 -20.42 10.51
CA LEU A 135 -7.23 -21.26 9.47
C LEU A 135 -7.40 -20.58 8.10
N LEU A 136 -6.47 -20.84 7.19
CA LEU A 136 -6.51 -20.42 5.80
C LEU A 136 -5.93 -21.56 4.97
N ASN A 137 -6.68 -21.99 3.97
CA ASN A 137 -6.26 -23.06 3.07
C ASN A 137 -5.28 -22.50 2.04
N ILE A 138 -4.35 -23.36 1.59
CA ILE A 138 -3.48 -23.14 0.43
C ILE A 138 -3.81 -24.20 -0.61
#